data_AF-A0A949CHT9-F1
#
_entry.id   AF-A0A949CHT9-F1
#
_cell.length_a   1.000
_cell.length_b   1.000
_cell.length_c   1.000
_cell.angle_alpha   90.00
_cell.angle_beta   90.00
_cell.angle_gamma   90.00
#
_symmetry.space_group_name_H-M   'P 1'
#
loop_
_entity.id
_entity.type
_entity.pdbx_description
1 polymer ?
#
loop_
_entity_poly.entity_id
_entity_poly.type
_entity_poly.pdbx_seq_one_letter_code
_entity_poly.pdbx_strand_id
1 'polypeptide(L)'
;HPETLASRLDAVARAMQIDFQEHADDIEVLSLRSMGIDLLTLQHKLAIEPGRYRLIVVDALYRFIPQGTSENDNAQVMRLYNKLDELAAAWQTAIVVVHHSSKGDQAGKAVTDVGSGAGAISRAADTHLTIRPHSQDGLAVLESVCRSFKSPEPVSIRYEYPCWEAVAVEPELRKPKSTHEDKQRLADLEVDGAVSKLIASKWMSVAELRGQLGMGAERITRSINRLGAKSRRVKSKKTGKKSERFSLMGAVQDG
;
A
#
# COMPACT_ATOMS: atom_id res chain seq x y z
N HIS A 1 3.68 12.31 -30.02
CA HIS A 1 3.37 11.27 -29.01
C HIS A 1 2.92 9.95 -29.65
N PRO A 2 2.15 9.95 -30.75
CA PRO A 2 1.90 8.75 -31.56
C PRO A 2 3.20 8.04 -31.97
N GLU A 3 4.22 8.79 -32.36
CA GLU A 3 5.53 8.27 -32.77
C GLU A 3 6.23 7.51 -31.62
N THR A 4 6.11 8.03 -30.40
CA THR A 4 6.65 7.38 -29.20
C THR A 4 5.92 6.08 -28.88
N LEU A 5 4.60 6.03 -29.09
CA LEU A 5 3.80 4.81 -28.88
C LEU A 5 4.13 3.76 -29.93
N ALA A 6 4.18 4.16 -31.20
CA ALA A 6 4.58 3.28 -32.30
C ALA A 6 5.99 2.71 -32.08
N SER A 7 6.97 3.54 -31.70
CA SER A 7 8.33 3.09 -31.39
C SER A 7 8.38 2.11 -30.21
N ARG A 8 7.56 2.30 -29.18
CA ARG A 8 7.50 1.38 -28.04
C ARG A 8 6.84 0.05 -28.41
N LEU A 9 5.79 0.07 -29.22
CA LEU A 9 5.14 -1.15 -29.71
C LEU A 9 6.10 -1.96 -30.59
N ASP A 10 6.81 -1.32 -31.51
CA ASP A 10 7.83 -1.97 -32.34
C ASP A 10 8.94 -2.59 -31.48
N ALA A 11 9.42 -1.88 -30.45
CA ALA A 11 10.43 -2.41 -29.53
C ALA A 11 9.94 -3.69 -28.81
N VAL A 12 8.70 -3.68 -28.30
CA VAL A 12 8.08 -4.85 -27.64
C VAL A 12 7.90 -6.00 -28.63
N ALA A 13 7.37 -5.73 -29.82
CA ALA A 13 7.17 -6.75 -30.86
C ALA A 13 8.49 -7.44 -31.23
N ARG A 14 9.56 -6.67 -31.46
CA ARG A 14 10.90 -7.21 -31.73
C ARG A 14 11.42 -8.05 -30.58
N ALA A 15 11.29 -7.58 -29.34
CA ALA A 15 11.75 -8.31 -28.15
C ALA A 15 10.99 -9.63 -27.96
N MET A 16 9.70 -9.65 -28.30
CA MET A 16 8.84 -10.83 -28.23
C MET A 16 8.90 -11.71 -29.49
N GLN A 17 9.70 -11.33 -30.50
CA GLN A 17 9.80 -12.02 -31.80
C GLN A 17 8.45 -12.13 -32.54
N ILE A 18 7.61 -11.11 -32.37
CA ILE A 18 6.34 -10.97 -33.08
C ILE A 18 6.58 -10.13 -34.33
N ASP A 19 6.13 -10.61 -35.49
CA ASP A 19 6.13 -9.80 -36.70
C ASP A 19 5.04 -8.73 -36.60
N PHE A 20 5.46 -7.49 -36.36
CA PHE A 20 4.53 -6.38 -36.22
C PHE A 20 3.73 -6.12 -37.50
N GLN A 21 4.27 -6.44 -38.69
CA GLN A 21 3.55 -6.22 -39.95
C GLN A 21 2.36 -7.17 -40.09
N GLU A 22 2.50 -8.41 -39.63
CA GLU A 22 1.40 -9.41 -39.67
C GLU A 22 0.27 -9.07 -38.69
N HIS A 23 0.57 -8.32 -37.63
CA HIS A 23 -0.35 -7.99 -36.54
C HIS A 23 -0.70 -6.50 -36.44
N ALA A 24 -0.34 -5.69 -37.44
CA ALA A 24 -0.53 -4.24 -37.39
C ALA A 24 -2.01 -3.84 -37.23
N ASP A 25 -2.93 -4.65 -37.78
CA ASP A 25 -4.37 -4.41 -37.72
C ASP A 25 -5.04 -4.99 -36.44
N ASP A 26 -4.29 -5.75 -35.62
CA ASP A 26 -4.80 -6.38 -34.41
C ASP A 26 -4.78 -5.44 -33.19
N ILE A 27 -3.97 -4.37 -33.23
CA ILE A 27 -3.82 -3.41 -32.13
C ILE A 27 -4.10 -1.99 -32.63
N GLU A 28 -5.14 -1.38 -32.09
CA GLU A 28 -5.44 0.03 -32.34
C GLU A 28 -5.08 0.88 -31.11
N VAL A 29 -4.40 2.00 -31.33
CA VAL A 29 -4.01 2.93 -30.26
C VAL A 29 -4.63 4.30 -30.49
N LEU A 30 -5.56 4.66 -29.63
CA LEU A 30 -6.17 5.99 -29.59
C LEU A 30 -5.52 6.85 -28.48
N SER A 31 -4.65 7.78 -28.86
CA SER A 31 -4.07 8.72 -27.89
C SER A 31 -5.05 9.85 -27.56
N LEU A 32 -5.59 9.85 -26.32
CA LEU A 32 -6.50 10.89 -25.83
C LEU A 32 -5.80 12.12 -25.24
N ARG A 33 -4.48 12.21 -25.41
CA ARG A 33 -3.68 13.30 -24.85
C ARG A 33 -4.19 14.65 -25.39
N SER A 34 -4.36 15.61 -24.49
CA SER A 34 -4.86 16.96 -24.79
C SER A 34 -6.31 17.07 -25.28
N MET A 35 -7.07 15.97 -25.38
CA MET A 35 -8.47 16.01 -25.85
C MET A 35 -9.50 16.23 -24.74
N GLY A 36 -9.14 15.97 -23.48
CA GLY A 36 -10.05 16.17 -22.34
C GLY A 36 -11.33 15.32 -22.38
N ILE A 37 -11.26 14.13 -22.97
CA ILE A 37 -12.40 13.22 -23.16
C ILE A 37 -12.53 12.32 -21.93
N ASP A 38 -13.72 12.35 -21.31
CA ASP A 38 -14.11 11.42 -20.25
C ASP A 38 -14.79 10.16 -20.79
N LEU A 39 -15.13 9.20 -19.92
CA LEU A 39 -15.73 7.93 -20.32
C LEU A 39 -17.08 8.09 -21.03
N LEU A 40 -17.90 9.05 -20.62
CA LEU A 40 -19.22 9.28 -21.21
C LEU A 40 -19.08 9.84 -22.63
N THR A 41 -18.20 10.81 -22.80
CA THR A 41 -17.87 11.38 -24.11
C THR A 41 -17.24 10.32 -25.01
N LEU A 42 -16.38 9.46 -24.45
CA LEU A 42 -15.75 8.36 -25.19
C LEU A 42 -16.79 7.40 -25.75
N GLN A 43 -17.78 6.98 -24.94
CA GLN A 43 -18.86 6.12 -25.40
C GLN A 43 -19.59 6.72 -26.61
N HIS A 44 -19.89 8.02 -26.59
CA HIS A 44 -20.61 8.66 -27.69
C HIS A 44 -19.75 8.83 -28.95
N LYS A 45 -18.43 9.01 -28.79
CA LYS A 45 -17.51 9.18 -29.91
C LYS A 45 -17.06 7.86 -30.54
N LEU A 46 -16.96 6.79 -29.75
CA LEU A 46 -16.52 5.49 -30.21
C LEU A 46 -17.73 4.57 -30.39
N ALA A 47 -18.19 4.48 -31.63
CA ALA A 47 -19.18 3.47 -32.04
C ALA A 47 -18.49 2.12 -32.22
N ILE A 48 -18.06 1.50 -31.12
CA ILE A 48 -17.44 0.18 -31.14
C ILE A 48 -18.52 -0.88 -31.33
N GLU A 49 -18.42 -1.63 -32.43
CA GLU A 49 -19.28 -2.77 -32.69
C GLU A 49 -19.01 -3.91 -31.68
N PRO A 50 -20.04 -4.64 -31.21
CA PRO A 50 -19.87 -5.78 -30.33
C PRO A 50 -18.87 -6.80 -30.89
N GLY A 51 -17.89 -7.21 -30.07
CA GLY A 51 -16.88 -8.20 -30.45
C GLY A 51 -15.76 -7.67 -31.35
N ARG A 52 -15.75 -6.38 -31.71
CA ARG A 52 -14.67 -5.77 -32.52
C ARG A 52 -13.30 -5.86 -31.85
N TYR A 53 -13.26 -5.69 -30.52
CA TYR A 53 -12.05 -5.84 -29.70
C TYR A 53 -12.31 -6.87 -28.61
N ARG A 54 -11.36 -7.78 -28.41
CA ARG A 54 -11.39 -8.72 -27.27
C ARG A 54 -11.00 -8.06 -25.95
N LEU A 55 -10.19 -7.00 -26.03
CA LEU A 55 -9.68 -6.26 -24.89
C LEU A 55 -9.60 -4.77 -25.23
N ILE A 56 -10.06 -3.93 -24.32
CA ILE A 56 -9.87 -2.48 -24.36
C ILE A 56 -9.12 -2.07 -23.10
N VAL A 57 -8.02 -1.32 -23.27
CA VAL A 57 -7.22 -0.79 -22.15
C VAL A 57 -7.46 0.71 -22.01
N VAL A 58 -7.89 1.11 -20.81
CA VAL A 58 -8.18 2.50 -20.44
C VAL A 58 -7.05 2.99 -19.52
N ASP A 59 -6.14 3.79 -20.06
CA ASP A 59 -4.95 4.27 -19.35
C ASP A 59 -4.91 5.81 -19.24
N ALA A 60 -5.09 6.43 -18.06
CA ALA A 60 -5.40 5.86 -16.74
C ALA A 60 -6.76 6.36 -16.23
N LEU A 61 -7.43 5.58 -15.37
CA LEU A 61 -8.80 5.81 -14.86
C LEU A 61 -9.12 7.28 -14.58
N TYR A 62 -8.26 7.97 -13.83
CA TYR A 62 -8.48 9.35 -13.39
C TYR A 62 -8.67 10.35 -14.54
N ARG A 63 -8.18 10.04 -15.75
CA ARG A 63 -8.38 10.87 -16.96
C ARG A 63 -9.76 10.67 -17.58
N PHE A 64 -10.41 9.55 -17.30
CA PHE A 64 -11.72 9.18 -17.84
C PHE A 64 -12.86 9.46 -16.85
N ILE A 65 -12.53 9.90 -15.63
CA ILE A 65 -13.52 10.31 -14.62
C ILE A 65 -14.29 11.54 -15.16
N PRO A 66 -15.63 11.48 -15.29
CA PRO A 66 -16.42 12.61 -15.75
C PRO A 66 -16.27 13.84 -14.86
N GLN A 67 -16.36 15.03 -15.44
CA GLN A 67 -16.26 16.27 -14.68
C GLN A 67 -17.31 16.32 -13.55
N GLY A 68 -16.87 16.74 -12.36
CA GLY A 68 -17.73 16.77 -11.16
C GLY A 68 -17.86 15.41 -10.45
N THR A 69 -17.22 14.35 -10.96
CA THR A 69 -17.15 13.05 -10.27
C THR A 69 -15.96 13.03 -9.31
N SER A 70 -16.22 12.75 -8.03
CA SER A 70 -15.20 12.59 -7.00
C SER A 70 -14.70 11.14 -6.97
N GLU A 71 -13.40 10.94 -7.19
CA GLU A 71 -12.74 9.63 -7.07
C GLU A 71 -12.77 9.07 -5.63
N ASN A 72 -13.06 9.91 -4.64
CA ASN A 72 -13.08 9.54 -3.22
C ASN A 72 -14.50 9.23 -2.71
N ASP A 73 -15.53 9.45 -3.53
CA ASP A 73 -16.91 9.15 -3.17
C ASP A 73 -17.32 7.76 -3.67
N ASN A 74 -17.65 6.88 -2.72
CA ASN A 74 -18.04 5.50 -3.03
C ASN A 74 -19.23 5.42 -4.00
N ALA A 75 -20.25 6.25 -3.84
CA ALA A 75 -21.44 6.18 -4.68
C ALA A 75 -21.15 6.65 -6.11
N GLN A 76 -20.30 7.69 -6.28
CA GLN A 76 -19.96 8.18 -7.62
C GLN A 76 -19.02 7.23 -8.36
N VAL A 77 -18.04 6.68 -7.66
CA VAL A 77 -17.14 5.65 -8.21
C VAL A 77 -17.91 4.40 -8.60
N MET A 78 -18.86 3.94 -7.78
CA MET A 78 -19.72 2.81 -8.16
C MET A 78 -20.48 3.07 -9.46
N ARG A 79 -21.00 4.29 -9.67
CA ARG A 79 -21.66 4.63 -10.94
C ARG A 79 -20.69 4.59 -12.13
N LEU A 80 -19.44 5.01 -11.94
CA LEU A 80 -18.41 4.93 -12.97
C LEU A 80 -18.10 3.47 -13.34
N TYR A 81 -17.96 2.59 -12.35
CA TYR A 81 -17.69 1.17 -12.61
C TYR A 81 -18.89 0.45 -13.22
N ASN A 82 -20.11 0.70 -12.73
CA ASN A 82 -21.31 0.18 -13.39
C ASN A 82 -21.36 0.60 -14.86
N LYS A 83 -20.90 1.82 -15.17
CA LYS A 83 -20.83 2.28 -16.55
C LYS A 83 -19.79 1.52 -17.38
N LEU A 84 -18.63 1.20 -16.79
CA LEU A 84 -17.64 0.34 -17.44
C LEU A 84 -18.20 -1.06 -17.68
N ASP A 85 -18.94 -1.64 -16.74
CA ASP A 85 -19.58 -2.95 -16.88
C ASP A 85 -20.63 -2.93 -18.01
N GLU A 86 -21.46 -1.90 -18.09
CA GLU A 86 -22.40 -1.70 -19.18
C GLU A 86 -21.70 -1.65 -20.55
N LEU A 87 -20.58 -0.92 -20.65
CA LEU A 87 -19.79 -0.82 -21.88
C LEU A 87 -19.11 -2.14 -22.24
N ALA A 88 -18.53 -2.84 -21.25
CA ALA A 88 -17.92 -4.15 -21.44
C ALA A 88 -18.94 -5.16 -21.99
N ALA A 89 -20.16 -5.17 -21.44
CA ALA A 89 -21.24 -6.01 -21.91
C ALA A 89 -21.73 -5.62 -23.32
N ALA A 90 -21.93 -4.32 -23.58
CA ALA A 90 -22.41 -3.83 -24.87
C ALA A 90 -21.40 -4.10 -25.99
N TRP A 91 -20.11 -3.87 -25.73
CA TRP A 91 -19.03 -4.09 -26.70
C TRP A 91 -18.54 -5.54 -26.73
N GLN A 92 -19.06 -6.42 -25.86
CA GLN A 92 -18.64 -7.82 -25.71
C GLN A 92 -17.12 -7.96 -25.58
N THR A 93 -16.54 -7.16 -24.68
CA THR A 93 -15.09 -7.01 -24.53
C THR A 93 -14.67 -7.05 -23.06
N ALA A 94 -13.42 -7.43 -22.80
CA ALA A 94 -12.80 -7.19 -21.51
C ALA A 94 -12.30 -5.75 -21.43
N ILE A 95 -12.56 -5.06 -20.32
CA ILE A 95 -12.01 -3.72 -20.08
C ILE A 95 -10.96 -3.80 -18.97
N VAL A 96 -9.74 -3.42 -19.28
CA VAL A 96 -8.66 -3.24 -18.30
C VAL A 96 -8.49 -1.75 -18.05
N VAL A 97 -8.52 -1.38 -16.79
CA VAL A 97 -8.36 0.01 -16.36
C VAL A 97 -7.04 0.15 -15.62
N VAL A 98 -6.14 0.99 -16.13
CA VAL A 98 -4.92 1.35 -15.40
C VAL A 98 -5.29 2.34 -14.31
N HIS A 99 -5.04 1.95 -13.05
CA HIS A 99 -5.39 2.75 -11.90
C HIS A 99 -4.15 3.04 -11.06
N HIS A 100 -3.95 4.32 -10.75
CA HIS A 100 -2.83 4.74 -9.93
C HIS A 100 -3.01 4.31 -8.47
N SER A 101 -1.90 3.99 -7.82
CA SER A 101 -1.89 3.79 -6.38
C SER A 101 -1.98 5.11 -5.64
N SER A 102 -2.44 5.07 -4.39
CA SER A 102 -2.27 6.19 -3.47
C SER A 102 -0.78 6.51 -3.23
N LYS A 103 -0.49 7.71 -2.71
CA LYS A 103 0.88 8.10 -2.32
C LYS A 103 1.39 7.23 -1.17
N GLY A 104 2.71 7.10 -1.06
CA GLY A 104 3.37 6.38 0.02
C GLY A 104 3.63 4.91 -0.30
N ASP A 105 4.12 4.18 0.70
CA ASP A 105 4.43 2.76 0.57
C ASP A 105 3.15 1.92 0.51
N GLN A 106 3.06 1.03 -0.48
CA GLN A 106 1.90 0.16 -0.71
C GLN A 106 2.21 -1.32 -0.41
N ALA A 107 3.43 -1.64 0.06
CA ALA A 107 3.83 -3.03 0.27
C ALA A 107 3.05 -3.72 1.40
N GLY A 108 2.61 -2.97 2.41
CA GLY A 108 1.83 -3.51 3.53
C GLY A 108 0.32 -3.62 3.29
N LYS A 109 -0.16 -3.22 2.10
CA LYS A 109 -1.60 -3.22 1.79
C LYS A 109 -2.05 -4.52 1.13
N ALA A 110 -3.33 -4.87 1.29
CA ALA A 110 -3.93 -5.87 0.43
C ALA A 110 -3.95 -5.38 -1.02
N VAL A 111 -3.88 -6.30 -1.98
CA VAL A 111 -3.90 -6.01 -3.44
C VAL A 111 -5.08 -5.09 -3.80
N THR A 112 -6.25 -5.36 -3.22
CA THR A 112 -7.49 -4.61 -3.45
C THR A 112 -7.48 -3.18 -2.88
N ASP A 113 -6.53 -2.86 -2.00
CA ASP A 113 -6.44 -1.58 -1.28
C ASP A 113 -5.28 -0.69 -1.77
N VAL A 114 -4.57 -1.13 -2.81
CA VAL A 114 -3.43 -0.39 -3.40
C VAL A 114 -3.91 0.85 -4.17
N GLY A 115 -5.01 0.72 -4.91
CA GLY A 115 -5.57 1.79 -5.74
C GLY A 115 -5.94 3.03 -4.93
N SER A 116 -5.79 4.21 -5.53
CA SER A 116 -6.23 5.47 -4.91
C SER A 116 -7.75 5.61 -4.88
N GLY A 117 -8.27 6.51 -4.03
CA GLY A 117 -9.69 6.86 -4.04
C GLY A 117 -10.57 5.97 -3.16
N ALA A 118 -11.84 5.87 -3.56
CA ALA A 118 -12.88 5.23 -2.77
C ALA A 118 -12.71 3.71 -2.68
N GLY A 119 -12.90 3.14 -1.49
CA GLY A 119 -12.87 1.69 -1.27
C GLY A 119 -13.97 0.91 -2.02
N ALA A 120 -14.94 1.58 -2.64
CA ALA A 120 -15.88 0.97 -3.57
C ALA A 120 -15.19 0.29 -4.77
N ILE A 121 -14.04 0.81 -5.22
CA ILE A 121 -13.28 0.27 -6.36
C ILE A 121 -12.91 -1.21 -6.13
N SER A 122 -12.48 -1.54 -4.91
CA SER A 122 -12.06 -2.90 -4.56
C SER A 122 -13.15 -3.95 -4.79
N ARG A 123 -14.41 -3.53 -4.65
CA ARG A 123 -15.60 -4.39 -4.77
C ARG A 123 -16.26 -4.31 -6.14
N ALA A 124 -15.80 -3.44 -7.03
CA ALA A 124 -16.37 -3.26 -8.35
C ALA A 124 -15.65 -4.11 -9.40
N ALA A 125 -14.31 -4.05 -9.45
CA ALA A 125 -13.53 -4.82 -10.43
C ALA A 125 -13.58 -6.34 -10.22
N ASP A 126 -13.67 -7.10 -11.30
CA ASP A 126 -13.65 -8.57 -11.29
C ASP A 126 -12.28 -9.14 -10.92
N THR A 127 -11.21 -8.43 -11.29
CA THR A 127 -9.83 -8.79 -11.00
C THR A 127 -9.03 -7.55 -10.69
N HIS A 128 -8.26 -7.60 -9.59
CA HIS A 128 -7.24 -6.61 -9.26
C HIS A 128 -5.87 -7.17 -9.62
N LEU A 129 -5.03 -6.35 -10.24
CA LEU A 129 -3.64 -6.67 -10.57
C LEU A 129 -2.75 -5.56 -10.04
N THR A 130 -1.69 -5.90 -9.31
CA THR A 130 -0.73 -4.93 -8.78
C THR A 130 0.69 -5.34 -9.07
N ILE A 131 1.52 -4.38 -9.47
CA ILE A 131 2.98 -4.52 -9.56
C ILE A 131 3.58 -3.69 -8.43
N ARG A 132 4.31 -4.34 -7.53
CA ARG A 132 4.89 -3.70 -6.33
C ARG A 132 6.38 -3.99 -6.18
N PRO A 133 7.16 -3.12 -5.53
CA PRO A 133 8.59 -3.36 -5.35
C PRO A 133 8.87 -4.66 -4.59
N HIS A 134 9.80 -5.44 -5.12
CA HIS A 134 10.30 -6.65 -4.46
C HIS A 134 11.30 -6.30 -3.35
N SER A 135 11.56 -7.25 -2.44
CA SER A 135 12.54 -7.14 -1.34
C SER A 135 13.97 -6.95 -1.87
N GLN A 136 14.29 -7.66 -2.95
CA GLN A 136 15.50 -7.51 -3.75
C GLN A 136 15.38 -6.36 -4.76
N ASP A 137 16.45 -5.58 -4.92
CA ASP A 137 16.51 -4.48 -5.88
C ASP A 137 16.48 -4.99 -7.34
N GLY A 138 15.90 -4.19 -8.23
CA GLY A 138 15.75 -4.53 -9.66
C GLY A 138 14.59 -5.49 -9.98
N LEU A 139 13.90 -6.03 -8.97
CA LEU A 139 12.73 -6.90 -9.13
C LEU A 139 11.43 -6.21 -8.68
N ALA A 140 10.31 -6.73 -9.15
CA ALA A 140 8.97 -6.40 -8.69
C ALA A 140 8.17 -7.69 -8.45
N VAL A 141 7.09 -7.59 -7.67
CA VAL A 141 6.12 -8.65 -7.44
C VAL A 141 4.84 -8.30 -8.21
N LEU A 142 4.38 -9.23 -9.04
CA LEU A 142 3.07 -9.21 -9.67
C LEU A 142 2.10 -10.03 -8.82
N GLU A 143 1.03 -9.40 -8.35
CA GLU A 143 -0.02 -10.04 -7.57
C GLU A 143 -1.38 -9.77 -8.19
N SER A 144 -2.30 -10.72 -8.01
CA SER A 144 -3.68 -10.56 -8.44
C SER A 144 -4.68 -11.10 -7.43
N VAL A 145 -5.86 -10.48 -7.37
CA VAL A 145 -7.02 -11.00 -6.65
C VAL A 145 -8.20 -11.05 -7.60
N CYS A 146 -8.72 -12.26 -7.84
CA CYS A 146 -9.89 -12.50 -8.65
C CYS A 146 -11.13 -12.65 -7.75
N ARG A 147 -12.27 -12.10 -8.18
CA ARG A 147 -13.54 -12.21 -7.44
C ARG A 147 -14.20 -13.57 -7.62
N SER A 148 -14.27 -14.05 -8.87
CA SER A 148 -15.10 -15.20 -9.26
C SER A 148 -14.29 -16.46 -9.58
N PHE A 149 -12.96 -16.35 -9.61
CA PHE A 149 -12.03 -17.43 -9.97
C PHE A 149 -10.91 -17.54 -8.94
N LYS A 150 -10.19 -18.66 -8.94
CA LYS A 150 -8.96 -18.78 -8.14
C LYS A 150 -7.98 -17.69 -8.58
N SER A 151 -7.50 -16.89 -7.64
CA SER A 151 -6.42 -15.94 -7.88
C SER A 151 -5.15 -16.68 -8.31
N PRO A 152 -4.47 -16.27 -9.38
CA PRO A 152 -3.12 -16.70 -9.70
C PRO A 152 -2.16 -16.52 -8.52
N GLU A 153 -1.19 -17.42 -8.40
CA GLU A 153 -0.12 -17.26 -7.42
C GLU A 153 0.74 -16.04 -7.78
N PRO A 154 1.27 -15.28 -6.80
CA PRO A 154 2.16 -14.16 -7.06
C PRO A 154 3.43 -14.58 -7.81
N VAL A 155 3.96 -13.69 -8.65
CA VAL A 155 5.16 -13.95 -9.45
C VAL A 155 6.17 -12.82 -9.30
N SER A 156 7.44 -13.16 -9.10
CA SER A 156 8.53 -12.18 -9.21
C SER A 156 8.80 -11.87 -10.68
N ILE A 157 8.86 -10.59 -11.01
CA ILE A 157 9.11 -10.10 -12.36
C ILE A 157 10.29 -9.12 -12.38
N ARG A 158 10.98 -9.05 -13.50
CA ARG A 158 12.03 -8.06 -13.79
C ARG A 158 11.65 -7.28 -15.02
N TYR A 159 11.91 -5.97 -15.00
CA TYR A 159 11.78 -5.14 -16.19
C TYR A 159 13.11 -5.10 -16.93
N GLU A 160 13.22 -5.90 -17.99
CA GLU A 160 14.32 -5.85 -18.94
C GLU A 160 13.79 -5.15 -20.19
N TYR A 161 14.09 -3.85 -20.32
CA TYR A 161 13.48 -3.02 -21.37
C TYR A 161 13.55 -3.72 -22.74
N PRO A 162 12.41 -3.83 -23.45
CA PRO A 162 11.11 -3.19 -23.19
C PRO A 162 10.09 -4.08 -22.44
N CYS A 163 10.48 -5.28 -22.01
CA CYS A 163 9.58 -6.32 -21.53
C CYS A 163 9.67 -6.55 -20.01
N TRP A 164 8.59 -7.11 -19.46
CA TRP A 164 8.61 -7.72 -18.14
C TRP A 164 8.80 -9.22 -18.29
N GLU A 165 9.72 -9.79 -17.52
CA GLU A 165 10.02 -11.21 -17.52
C GLU A 165 9.77 -11.81 -16.15
N ALA A 166 9.12 -12.98 -16.10
CA ALA A 166 9.00 -13.75 -14.87
C ALA A 166 10.37 -14.33 -14.49
N VAL A 167 10.72 -14.26 -13.20
CA VAL A 167 11.96 -14.82 -12.67
C VAL A 167 11.66 -15.85 -11.60
N ALA A 168 12.50 -16.89 -11.52
CA ALA A 168 12.40 -17.95 -10.52
C ALA A 168 12.96 -17.50 -9.15
N VAL A 169 12.37 -16.43 -8.60
CA VAL A 169 12.66 -15.88 -7.27
C VAL A 169 11.35 -15.82 -6.50
N GLU A 170 11.36 -16.22 -5.22
CA GLU A 170 10.18 -16.15 -4.37
C GLU A 170 9.60 -14.73 -4.32
N PRO A 171 8.28 -14.55 -4.49
CA PRO A 171 7.63 -13.24 -4.58
C PRO A 171 7.56 -12.55 -3.22
N GLU A 172 8.65 -11.88 -2.84
CA GLU A 172 8.75 -11.18 -1.56
C GLU A 172 8.58 -9.67 -1.74
N LEU A 173 7.53 -9.10 -1.15
CA LEU A 173 7.34 -7.66 -1.14
C LEU A 173 8.40 -6.96 -0.28
N ARG A 174 8.82 -5.77 -0.74
CA ARG A 174 9.67 -4.87 0.04
C ARG A 174 9.00 -4.54 1.36
N LYS A 175 9.67 -4.79 2.48
CA LYS A 175 9.11 -4.41 3.79
C LYS A 175 8.96 -2.89 3.88
N PRO A 176 7.86 -2.40 4.47
CA PRO A 176 7.70 -0.97 4.72
C PRO A 176 8.90 -0.43 5.48
N LYS A 177 9.41 0.74 5.07
CA LYS A 177 10.38 1.45 5.91
C LYS A 177 9.69 1.80 7.22
N SER A 178 10.26 1.39 8.35
CA SER A 178 9.68 1.72 9.65
C SER A 178 9.54 3.24 9.77
N THR A 179 8.36 3.70 10.17
CA THR A 179 8.11 5.12 10.35
C THR A 179 8.92 5.67 11.53
N HIS A 180 9.04 6.99 11.63
CA HIS A 180 9.63 7.61 12.82
C HIS A 180 8.86 7.20 14.09
N GLU A 181 7.54 7.09 14.01
CA GLU A 181 6.69 6.64 15.12
C GLU A 181 6.97 5.18 15.49
N ASP A 182 7.18 4.29 14.53
CA ASP A 182 7.55 2.90 14.79
C ASP A 182 8.90 2.80 15.50
N LYS A 183 9.90 3.59 15.05
CA LYS A 183 11.22 3.65 15.69
C LYS A 183 11.12 4.17 17.11
N GLN A 184 10.34 5.24 17.31
CA GLN A 184 10.12 5.83 18.62
C GLN A 184 9.41 4.84 19.56
N ARG A 185 8.38 4.13 19.08
CA ARG A 185 7.67 3.10 19.82
C ARG A 185 8.60 1.95 20.22
N LEU A 186 9.47 1.50 19.32
CA LEU A 186 10.42 0.42 19.60
C LEU A 186 11.44 0.85 20.67
N ALA A 187 11.97 2.07 20.55
CA ALA A 187 12.87 2.65 21.54
C ALA A 187 12.20 2.91 22.89
N ASP A 188 10.89 3.17 22.91
CA ASP A 188 10.09 3.29 24.14
C ASP A 188 9.84 1.91 24.78
N LEU A 189 9.53 0.87 23.99
CA LEU A 189 9.37 -0.50 24.48
C LEU A 189 10.67 -1.05 25.09
N GLU A 190 11.82 -0.73 24.51
CA GLU A 190 13.12 -1.12 25.06
C GLU A 190 13.36 -0.50 26.45
N VAL A 191 13.03 0.77 26.61
CA VAL A 191 13.11 1.49 27.89
C VAL A 191 12.11 0.90 28.88
N ASP A 192 10.88 0.66 28.45
CA ASP A 192 9.82 0.09 29.28
C ASP A 192 10.22 -1.30 29.79
N GLY A 193 10.83 -2.13 28.95
CA GLY A 193 11.41 -3.41 29.34
C GLY A 193 12.54 -3.27 30.37
N ALA A 194 13.44 -2.32 30.17
CA ALA A 194 14.55 -2.07 31.09
C ALA A 194 14.09 -1.52 32.46
N VAL A 195 13.17 -0.55 32.46
CA VAL A 195 12.57 0.03 33.68
C VAL A 195 11.76 -1.03 34.41
N SER A 196 10.89 -1.77 33.71
CA SER A 196 10.05 -2.82 34.28
C SER A 196 10.87 -3.86 35.04
N LYS A 197 11.99 -4.35 34.46
CA LYS A 197 12.90 -5.30 35.13
C LYS A 197 13.42 -4.79 36.48
N LEU A 198 13.74 -3.50 36.58
CA LEU A 198 14.31 -2.93 37.81
C LEU A 198 13.25 -2.69 38.89
N ILE A 199 12.06 -2.23 38.50
CA ILE A 199 10.97 -1.91 39.43
C ILE A 199 9.98 -3.06 39.68
N ALA A 200 10.20 -4.21 39.03
CA ALA A 200 9.36 -5.40 39.19
C ALA A 200 9.35 -5.93 40.63
N SER A 201 10.50 -5.87 41.32
CA SER A 201 10.68 -6.46 42.65
C SER A 201 11.13 -5.47 43.73
N LYS A 202 11.30 -4.18 43.39
CA LYS A 202 11.85 -3.17 44.29
C LYS A 202 11.23 -1.80 44.02
N TRP A 203 11.07 -1.02 45.08
CA TRP A 203 10.66 0.39 44.98
C TRP A 203 11.86 1.26 44.67
N MET A 204 11.89 1.92 43.51
CA MET A 204 13.02 2.76 43.09
C MET A 204 12.59 4.18 42.75
N SER A 205 13.43 5.15 43.06
CA SER A 205 13.29 6.54 42.61
C SER A 205 13.82 6.72 41.20
N VAL A 206 13.39 7.79 40.51
CA VAL A 206 13.90 8.15 39.18
C VAL A 206 15.43 8.35 39.19
N ALA A 207 16.00 8.86 40.29
CA ALA A 207 17.44 9.06 40.43
C ALA A 207 18.22 7.73 40.47
N GLU A 208 17.70 6.72 41.17
CA GLU A 208 18.30 5.38 41.22
C GLU A 208 18.20 4.67 39.87
N LEU A 209 17.04 4.78 39.19
CA LEU A 209 16.85 4.23 37.85
C LEU A 209 17.78 4.88 36.82
N ARG A 210 17.95 6.20 36.89
CA ARG A 210 18.91 6.93 36.05
C ARG A 210 20.34 6.46 36.29
N GLY A 211 20.73 6.23 37.56
CA GLY A 211 22.05 5.73 37.91
C GLY A 211 22.35 4.34 37.35
N GLN A 212 21.34 3.48 37.21
CA GLN A 212 21.51 2.12 36.67
C GLN A 212 21.35 2.03 35.16
N LEU A 213 20.44 2.80 34.57
CA LEU A 213 20.11 2.72 33.15
C LEU A 213 20.90 3.71 32.29
N GLY A 214 21.53 4.75 32.90
CA GLY A 214 22.24 5.80 32.16
C GLY A 214 21.33 6.69 31.31
N MET A 215 20.01 6.65 31.53
CA MET A 215 19.00 7.36 30.73
C MET A 215 18.56 8.67 31.39
N GLY A 216 18.13 9.64 30.58
CA GLY A 216 17.57 10.91 31.06
C GLY A 216 16.33 10.72 31.93
N ALA A 217 16.17 11.58 32.94
CA ALA A 217 15.09 11.47 33.93
C ALA A 217 13.69 11.52 33.29
N GLU A 218 13.47 12.39 32.30
CA GLU A 218 12.19 12.50 31.59
C GLU A 218 11.83 11.22 30.82
N ARG A 219 12.83 10.53 30.24
CA ARG A 219 12.62 9.27 29.51
C ARG A 219 12.16 8.16 30.45
N ILE A 220 12.79 8.09 31.63
CA ILE A 220 12.41 7.15 32.69
C ILE A 220 11.02 7.48 33.23
N THR A 221 10.70 8.76 33.50
CA THR A 221 9.38 9.16 34.00
C THR A 221 8.26 8.82 33.01
N ARG A 222 8.48 9.07 31.70
CA ARG A 222 7.52 8.66 30.65
C ARG A 222 7.29 7.15 30.65
N SER A 223 8.36 6.37 30.76
CA SER A 223 8.30 4.91 30.84
C SER A 223 7.52 4.42 32.06
N ILE A 224 7.81 4.96 33.25
CA ILE A 224 7.09 4.65 34.50
C ILE A 224 5.58 4.90 34.34
N ASN A 225 5.20 6.03 33.72
CA ASN A 225 3.81 6.37 33.48
C ASN A 225 3.14 5.41 32.49
N ARG A 226 3.82 5.04 31.39
CA ARG A 226 3.32 4.04 30.42
C ARG A 226 3.13 2.66 31.04
N LEU A 227 4.06 2.26 31.90
CA LEU A 227 4.01 0.98 32.63
C LEU A 227 2.93 0.96 33.72
N GLY A 228 2.30 2.09 34.05
CA GLY A 228 1.30 2.17 35.12
C GLY A 228 1.86 1.86 36.51
N ALA A 229 3.15 2.17 36.75
CA ALA A 229 3.80 1.84 38.01
C ALA A 229 3.21 2.64 39.18
N LYS A 230 2.99 1.98 40.32
CA LYS A 230 2.48 2.63 41.53
C LYS A 230 3.56 3.52 42.13
N SER A 231 3.17 4.67 42.69
CA SER A 231 4.09 5.59 43.38
C SER A 231 3.83 5.63 44.89
N ARG A 232 4.90 5.86 45.67
CA ARG A 232 4.81 6.17 47.10
C ARG A 232 5.89 7.16 47.50
N ARG A 233 5.59 8.04 48.45
CA ARG A 233 6.57 8.98 49.03
C ARG A 233 7.26 8.36 50.23
N VAL A 234 8.58 8.28 50.20
CA VAL A 234 9.41 7.74 51.30
C VAL A 234 10.33 8.83 51.82
N LYS A 235 10.44 8.97 53.15
CA LYS A 235 11.37 9.89 53.81
C LYS A 235 12.71 9.19 54.04
N SER A 236 13.80 9.78 53.55
CA SER A 236 15.16 9.26 53.79
C SER A 236 15.53 9.40 55.27
N LYS A 237 15.93 8.28 55.90
CA LYS A 237 16.44 8.28 57.28
C LYS A 237 17.78 9.03 57.43
N LYS A 238 18.58 9.13 56.37
CA LYS A 238 19.91 9.79 56.38
C LYS A 238 19.85 11.29 56.12
N THR A 239 18.94 11.75 55.26
CA THR A 239 18.92 13.15 54.78
C THR A 239 17.63 13.90 55.09
N GLY A 240 16.62 13.23 55.65
CA GLY A 240 15.31 13.82 55.96
C GLY A 240 14.44 14.19 54.75
N LYS A 241 15.01 14.21 53.54
CA LYS A 241 14.32 14.54 52.28
C LYS A 241 13.32 13.45 51.90
N LYS A 242 12.15 13.87 51.39
CA LYS A 242 11.13 12.99 50.82
C LYS A 242 11.46 12.73 49.35
N SER A 243 11.44 11.47 48.92
CA SER A 243 11.59 11.08 47.52
C SER A 243 10.42 10.21 47.09
N GLU A 244 9.91 10.44 45.89
CA GLU A 244 8.93 9.56 45.26
C GLU A 244 9.63 8.31 44.71
N ARG A 245 9.04 7.14 44.97
CA ARG A 245 9.54 5.83 44.53
C ARG A 245 8.43 5.08 43.82
N PHE A 246 8.79 4.31 42.80
CA PHE A 246 7.89 3.60 41.90
C PHE A 246 8.13 2.10 41.94
N SER A 247 7.08 1.30 41.76
CA SER A 247 7.13 -0.16 41.72
C SER A 247 5.98 -0.75 40.91
N LEU A 248 6.21 -1.91 40.30
CA LEU A 248 5.16 -2.76 39.71
C LEU A 248 4.65 -3.83 40.70
N MET A 249 5.19 -3.88 41.92
CA MET A 249 4.71 -4.80 42.96
C MET A 249 3.29 -4.42 43.38
N GLY A 250 2.34 -5.33 43.13
CA GLY A 250 0.93 -5.20 43.51
C GLY A 250 -0.09 -5.43 42.38
N ALA A 251 0.16 -6.42 41.51
CA ALA A 251 -0.87 -7.16 40.76
C ALA A 251 -1.08 -8.58 41.33
N VAL A 252 -0.55 -8.86 42.53
CA VAL A 252 -0.88 -10.05 43.32
C VAL A 252 -1.88 -9.62 44.37
N GLN A 253 -3.04 -10.26 44.34
CA GLN A 253 -4.16 -10.09 45.26
C GLN A 253 -3.71 -10.33 46.70
N ASP A 254 -4.16 -9.48 47.62
CA ASP A 254 -4.46 -9.85 49.00
C ASP A 254 -5.97 -9.55 49.14
N GLY A 255 -6.86 -10.50 49.47
CA GLY A 255 -6.72 -11.54 50.47
C GLY A 255 -7.31 -11.00 51.76
#